data_AF-A0A9P1HF10-F1
#
_entry.id   AF-A0A9P1HF10-F1
#
_cell.length_a   1.000
_cell.length_b   1.000
_cell.length_c   1.000
_cell.angle_alpha   90.00
_cell.angle_beta   90.00
_cell.angle_gamma   90.00
#
_symmetry.space_group_name_H-M   'P 1'
#
loop_
_entity.id
_entity.type
_entity.pdbx_description
1 polymer ?
#
loop_
_entity_poly.entity_id
_entity_poly.type
_entity_poly.pdbx_seq_one_letter_code
_entity_poly.pdbx_strand_id
1 'polypeptide(L)'
;MWSNKVEIIKNIFNKMMKDIESGVELETTHLLARLVKVLRFCTEHEIQKVDRYLSETEKMSEKTVEKMRQFFYDSLALSGTKTTIHHLLQKINDKKITPVKAAQLMKMLAEIRVPSDLIAEDIFNFCESNIVARNPLLRQSCWLTYGSIVSGFCGNTENKMALELTEKMCPRTLKQKIVDQLIRKFETAETRYEKVLFVKTLSNAAIDVSV
;
A
#
# COMPACT_ATOMS: atom_id res chain seq x y z
N MET A 1 -7.05 11.13 -22.05
CA MET A 1 -5.90 10.25 -21.70
C MET A 1 -4.69 11.16 -21.51
N TRP A 2 -3.94 11.04 -20.40
CA TRP A 2 -2.81 11.95 -20.13
C TRP A 2 -1.67 11.60 -21.10
N SER A 3 -1.36 12.46 -22.07
CA SER A 3 -0.15 12.28 -22.88
C SER A 3 1.07 12.64 -22.02
N ASN A 4 2.02 11.71 -21.93
CA ASN A 4 3.28 11.82 -21.19
C ASN A 4 3.18 11.97 -19.64
N LYS A 5 2.59 10.96 -18.96
CA LYS A 5 2.47 10.90 -17.49
C LYS A 5 3.80 11.02 -16.74
N VAL A 6 4.85 10.38 -17.25
CA VAL A 6 6.20 10.41 -16.63
C VAL A 6 6.73 11.84 -16.57
N GLU A 7 6.58 12.61 -17.65
CA GLU A 7 7.04 14.00 -17.69
C GLU A 7 6.24 14.90 -16.74
N ILE A 8 4.93 14.66 -16.61
CA ILE A 8 4.11 15.38 -15.64
C ILE A 8 4.60 15.12 -14.21
N ILE A 9 4.93 13.87 -13.88
CA ILE A 9 5.47 13.51 -12.57
C ILE A 9 6.83 14.16 -12.33
N LYS A 10 7.74 14.13 -13.31
CA LYS A 10 9.05 14.80 -13.22
C LYS A 10 8.91 16.30 -12.97
N ASN A 11 7.98 16.96 -13.66
CA ASN A 11 7.71 18.38 -13.47
C ASN A 11 7.16 18.69 -12.07
N ILE A 12 6.29 17.82 -11.53
CA ILE A 12 5.82 17.93 -10.15
C ILE A 12 6.99 17.78 -9.17
N PHE A 13 7.84 16.77 -9.36
CA PHE A 13 9.03 16.56 -8.53
C PHE A 13 10.00 17.73 -8.57
N ASN A 14 10.29 18.27 -9.76
CA ASN A 14 11.17 19.43 -9.89
C ASN A 14 10.62 20.67 -9.18
N LYS A 15 9.30 20.86 -9.16
CA LYS A 15 8.68 21.95 -8.38
C LYS A 15 8.82 21.69 -6.89
N MET A 16 8.45 20.49 -6.41
CA MET A 16 8.57 20.12 -4.99
C MET A 16 10.01 20.20 -4.48
N MET A 17 11.00 19.81 -5.29
CA MET A 17 12.41 19.90 -4.95
C MET A 17 12.85 21.35 -4.73
N LYS A 18 12.48 22.28 -5.63
CA LYS A 18 12.77 23.71 -5.47
C LYS A 18 12.09 24.31 -4.23
N ASP A 19 10.85 23.91 -3.97
CA ASP A 19 10.10 24.34 -2.79
C ASP A 19 10.79 23.87 -1.49
N ILE A 20 11.29 22.63 -1.46
CA ILE A 20 12.06 22.09 -0.31
C ILE A 20 13.37 22.84 -0.10
N GLU A 21 14.13 23.13 -1.16
CA GLU A 21 15.42 23.83 -1.06
C GLU A 21 15.28 25.30 -0.66
N SER A 22 14.20 25.96 -1.11
CA SER A 22 13.89 27.33 -0.72
C SER A 22 13.26 27.44 0.67
N GLY A 23 12.92 26.32 1.30
CA GLY A 23 12.25 26.29 2.61
C GLY A 23 10.79 26.74 2.57
N VAL A 24 10.16 26.81 1.38
CA VAL A 24 8.80 27.29 1.16
C VAL A 24 7.90 26.11 0.80
N GLU A 25 7.09 25.62 1.74
CA GLU A 25 6.23 24.44 1.54
C GLU A 25 4.78 24.77 1.12
N LEU A 26 4.53 25.94 0.53
CA LEU A 26 3.17 26.48 0.34
C LEU A 26 2.25 25.63 -0.56
N GLU A 27 2.78 24.73 -1.39
CA GLU A 27 1.98 23.92 -2.34
C GLU A 27 2.16 22.39 -2.23
N THR A 28 2.97 21.89 -1.28
CA THR A 28 3.39 20.48 -1.23
C THR A 28 2.20 19.52 -1.21
N THR A 29 1.15 19.81 -0.44
CA THR A 29 -0.06 18.98 -0.34
C THR A 29 -0.84 18.91 -1.66
N HIS A 30 -0.98 20.04 -2.37
CA HIS A 30 -1.66 20.10 -3.65
C HIS A 30 -0.89 19.34 -4.74
N LEU A 31 0.44 19.50 -4.76
CA LEU A 31 1.32 18.78 -5.68
C LEU A 31 1.30 17.27 -5.42
N LEU A 32 1.29 16.85 -4.15
CA LEU A 32 1.16 15.44 -3.77
C LEU A 32 -0.20 14.85 -4.19
N ALA A 33 -1.30 15.59 -4.01
CA ALA A 33 -2.61 15.16 -4.50
C ALA A 33 -2.64 15.01 -6.03
N ARG A 34 -1.99 15.92 -6.75
CA ARG A 34 -1.85 15.84 -8.22
C ARG A 34 -1.00 14.63 -8.63
N LEU A 35 0.10 14.37 -7.93
CA LEU A 35 0.97 13.22 -8.14
C LEU A 35 0.20 11.90 -7.98
N VAL A 36 -0.53 11.75 -6.87
CA VAL A 36 -1.42 10.59 -6.62
C VAL A 36 -2.42 10.40 -7.76
N LYS A 37 -3.01 11.48 -8.28
CA LYS A 37 -3.94 11.41 -9.41
C LYS A 37 -3.27 10.87 -10.67
N VAL A 38 -2.01 11.22 -10.95
CA VAL A 38 -1.28 10.71 -12.12
C VAL A 38 -0.91 9.25 -11.95
N LEU A 39 -0.36 8.90 -10.78
CA LEU A 39 0.16 7.56 -10.46
C LEU A 39 -0.91 6.47 -10.58
N ARG A 40 -2.17 6.79 -10.28
CA ARG A 40 -3.30 5.87 -10.47
C ARG A 40 -3.49 5.36 -11.90
N PHE A 41 -2.94 6.07 -12.88
CA PHE A 41 -3.02 5.68 -14.29
C PHE A 41 -1.68 5.22 -14.87
N CYS A 42 -0.63 5.14 -14.05
CA CYS A 42 0.70 4.72 -14.48
C CYS A 42 0.78 3.20 -14.64
N THR A 43 1.45 2.79 -15.71
CA THR A 43 1.92 1.41 -15.90
C THR A 43 3.16 1.16 -15.02
N GLU A 44 3.48 -0.10 -14.79
CA GLU A 44 4.66 -0.48 -14.00
C GLU A 44 5.95 0.12 -14.56
N HIS A 45 6.14 0.03 -15.88
CA HIS A 45 7.29 0.60 -16.56
C HIS A 45 7.41 2.13 -16.38
N GLU A 46 6.27 2.86 -16.34
CA GLU A 46 6.28 4.29 -16.07
C GLU A 46 6.66 4.60 -14.62
N ILE A 47 6.19 3.82 -13.65
CA ILE A 47 6.58 3.96 -12.23
C ILE A 47 8.08 3.69 -12.07
N GLN A 48 8.61 2.64 -12.71
CA GLN A 48 10.05 2.34 -12.68
C GLN A 48 10.90 3.47 -13.31
N LYS A 49 10.42 4.12 -14.38
CA LYS A 49 11.08 5.30 -14.96
C LYS A 49 11.12 6.48 -13.99
N VAL A 50 10.04 6.70 -13.25
CA VAL A 50 9.95 7.75 -12.22
C VAL A 50 10.89 7.46 -11.05
N ASP A 51 10.96 6.21 -10.60
CA ASP A 51 11.84 5.79 -9.50
C ASP A 51 13.33 5.90 -9.86
N ARG A 52 13.70 5.50 -11.08
CA ARG A 52 15.05 5.72 -11.61
C ARG A 52 15.43 7.19 -11.67
N TYR A 53 14.50 8.05 -12.13
CA TYR A 53 14.73 9.49 -12.17
C TYR A 53 15.11 10.05 -10.79
N LEU A 54 14.41 9.65 -9.72
CA LEU A 54 14.76 10.06 -8.35
C LEU A 54 16.11 9.50 -7.87
N SER A 55 16.56 8.37 -8.42
CA SER A 55 17.84 7.75 -8.07
C SER A 55 19.02 8.41 -8.80
N GLU A 56 18.79 8.89 -10.02
CA GLU A 56 19.80 9.50 -10.91
C GLU A 56 19.88 11.04 -10.76
N THR A 57 19.11 11.63 -9.84
CA THR A 57 19.11 13.09 -9.65
C THR A 57 20.33 13.53 -8.85
N GLU A 58 21.43 13.82 -9.55
CA GLU A 58 22.72 14.23 -8.96
C GLU A 58 22.78 15.72 -8.56
N LYS A 59 21.85 16.56 -9.03
CA LYS A 59 21.93 18.01 -8.92
C LYS A 59 21.49 18.59 -7.57
N MET A 60 21.13 17.76 -6.59
CA MET A 60 20.41 18.17 -5.38
C MET A 60 21.09 17.64 -4.11
N SER A 61 20.83 18.30 -2.98
CA SER A 61 21.29 17.78 -1.69
C SER A 61 20.70 16.40 -1.38
N GLU A 62 21.47 15.53 -0.74
CA GLU A 62 21.03 14.19 -0.35
C GLU A 62 19.75 14.24 0.51
N LYS A 63 19.63 15.25 1.38
CA LYS A 63 18.44 15.50 2.21
C LYS A 63 17.19 15.79 1.36
N THR A 64 17.32 16.58 0.30
CA THR A 64 16.22 16.89 -0.63
C THR A 64 15.77 15.62 -1.35
N VAL A 65 16.72 14.84 -1.86
CA VAL A 65 16.44 13.59 -2.59
C VAL A 65 15.73 12.58 -1.68
N GLU A 66 16.19 12.42 -0.44
CA GLU A 66 15.57 11.50 0.51
C GLU A 66 14.14 11.92 0.87
N LYS A 67 13.90 13.22 1.09
CA LYS A 67 12.54 13.73 1.33
C LYS A 67 11.61 13.51 0.12
N MET A 68 12.14 13.66 -1.09
CA MET A 68 11.39 13.35 -2.32
C MET A 68 11.07 11.88 -2.48
N ARG A 69 12.00 10.97 -2.11
CA ARG A 69 11.71 9.53 -2.07
C ARG A 69 10.59 9.22 -1.09
N GLN A 70 10.59 9.86 0.09
CA GLN A 70 9.51 9.69 1.06
C GLN A 70 8.16 10.14 0.49
N PHE A 71 8.08 11.31 -0.16
CA PHE A 71 6.86 11.76 -0.83
C PHE A 71 6.43 10.83 -1.96
N PHE A 72 7.38 10.27 -2.71
CA PHE A 72 7.08 9.31 -3.75
C PHE A 72 6.46 8.03 -3.18
N TYR A 73 7.05 7.46 -2.12
CA TYR A 73 6.50 6.26 -1.46
C TYR A 73 5.11 6.52 -0.86
N ASP A 74 4.92 7.67 -0.20
CA ASP A 74 3.60 8.06 0.33
C ASP A 74 2.57 8.19 -0.81
N SER A 75 2.99 8.75 -1.95
CA SER A 75 2.12 8.88 -3.12
C SER A 75 1.77 7.54 -3.75
N LEU A 76 2.69 6.57 -3.77
CA LEU A 76 2.40 5.20 -4.22
C LEU A 76 1.35 4.54 -3.32
N ALA A 77 1.49 4.66 -2.00
CA ALA A 77 0.53 4.12 -1.04
C ALA A 77 -0.86 4.77 -1.19
N LEU A 78 -0.92 6.11 -1.24
CA LEU A 78 -2.17 6.87 -1.40
C LEU A 78 -2.84 6.68 -2.78
N SER A 79 -2.06 6.28 -3.79
CA SER A 79 -2.61 5.91 -5.10
C SER A 79 -3.42 4.64 -5.03
N GLY A 80 -2.96 3.65 -4.25
CA GLY A 80 -3.74 2.47 -3.89
C GLY A 80 -4.14 1.56 -5.05
N THR A 81 -3.39 1.59 -6.17
CA THR A 81 -3.61 0.67 -7.29
C THR A 81 -2.73 -0.57 -7.15
N LYS A 82 -3.10 -1.68 -7.79
CA LYS A 82 -2.27 -2.90 -7.80
C LYS A 82 -0.82 -2.61 -8.21
N THR A 83 -0.61 -1.87 -9.29
CA THR A 83 0.73 -1.53 -9.80
C THR A 83 1.54 -0.71 -8.80
N THR A 84 0.94 0.32 -8.18
CA THR A 84 1.64 1.17 -7.21
C THR A 84 1.96 0.43 -5.92
N ILE A 85 1.04 -0.43 -5.46
CA ILE A 85 1.24 -1.28 -4.29
C ILE A 85 2.34 -2.30 -4.56
N HIS A 86 2.29 -3.01 -5.69
CA HIS A 86 3.30 -4.00 -6.06
C HIS A 86 4.72 -3.39 -6.07
N HIS A 87 4.90 -2.24 -6.73
CA HIS A 87 6.18 -1.52 -6.74
C HIS A 87 6.61 -1.11 -5.33
N LEU A 88 5.68 -0.65 -4.49
CA LEU A 88 5.96 -0.28 -3.10
C LEU A 88 6.45 -1.47 -2.27
N LEU A 89 5.77 -2.62 -2.38
CA LEU A 89 6.14 -3.85 -1.67
C LEU A 89 7.53 -4.36 -2.10
N GLN A 90 7.85 -4.27 -3.40
CA GLN A 90 9.19 -4.58 -3.91
C GLN A 90 10.25 -3.68 -3.24
N LYS A 91 10.02 -2.36 -3.14
CA LYS A 91 10.98 -1.44 -2.50
C LYS A 91 11.18 -1.73 -1.01
N ILE A 92 10.13 -2.19 -0.32
CA ILE A 92 10.26 -2.63 1.08
C ILE A 92 11.12 -3.91 1.14
N ASN A 93 10.82 -4.91 0.30
CA ASN A 93 11.59 -6.16 0.23
C ASN A 93 13.08 -5.94 -0.09
N ASP A 94 13.37 -5.00 -0.99
CA ASP A 94 14.72 -4.59 -1.37
C ASP A 94 15.45 -3.77 -0.30
N LYS A 95 14.83 -3.59 0.88
CA LYS A 95 15.33 -2.80 2.01
C LYS A 95 15.63 -1.34 1.63
N LYS A 96 14.95 -0.81 0.61
CA LYS A 96 15.03 0.62 0.22
C LYS A 96 14.16 1.51 1.10
N ILE A 97 13.27 0.91 1.90
CA ILE A 97 12.39 1.58 2.84
C ILE A 97 12.65 1.02 4.24
N THR A 98 12.86 1.91 5.21
CA THR A 98 13.10 1.49 6.60
C THR A 98 11.86 0.79 7.17
N PRO A 99 12.00 -0.15 8.13
CA PRO A 99 10.85 -0.87 8.66
C PRO A 99 9.78 0.04 9.30
N VAL A 100 10.20 1.15 9.92
CA VAL A 100 9.28 2.14 10.51
C VAL A 100 8.45 2.83 9.42
N LYS A 101 9.09 3.30 8.34
CA LYS A 101 8.38 3.92 7.21
C LYS A 101 7.51 2.90 6.48
N ALA A 102 7.99 1.67 6.30
CA ALA A 102 7.21 0.57 5.72
C ALA A 102 5.93 0.31 6.53
N ALA A 103 6.01 0.24 7.86
CA ALA A 103 4.85 0.08 8.72
C ALA A 103 3.84 1.24 8.60
N GLN A 104 4.32 2.48 8.47
CA GLN A 104 3.47 3.65 8.20
C GLN A 104 2.77 3.54 6.84
N LEU A 105 3.49 3.17 5.80
CA LEU A 105 2.95 2.97 4.45
C LEU A 105 1.90 1.87 4.42
N MET A 106 2.13 0.74 5.11
CA MET A 106 1.13 -0.32 5.25
C MET A 106 -0.15 0.20 5.88
N LYS A 107 -0.07 1.05 6.92
CA LYS A 107 -1.26 1.66 7.52
C LYS A 107 -2.02 2.55 6.54
N MET A 108 -1.33 3.30 5.68
CA MET A 108 -2.00 4.10 4.64
C MET A 108 -2.76 3.22 3.64
N LEU A 109 -2.26 2.00 3.37
CA LEU A 109 -2.92 1.05 2.48
C LEU A 109 -4.23 0.45 3.07
N ALA A 110 -4.49 0.61 4.37
CA ALA A 110 -5.74 0.14 4.96
C ALA A 110 -6.97 0.92 4.45
N GLU A 111 -6.75 2.14 3.95
CA GLU A 111 -7.78 3.08 3.50
C GLU A 111 -7.83 3.21 1.95
N ILE A 112 -7.38 2.19 1.21
CA ILE A 112 -7.42 2.24 -0.25
C ILE A 112 -8.86 2.26 -0.77
N ARG A 113 -9.11 3.06 -1.80
CA ARG A 113 -10.46 3.29 -2.33
C ARG A 113 -11.06 2.11 -3.09
N VAL A 114 -10.22 1.32 -3.73
CA VAL A 114 -10.65 0.22 -4.62
C VAL A 114 -9.84 -1.02 -4.26
N PRO A 115 -10.15 -1.67 -3.13
CA PRO A 115 -9.54 -2.93 -2.75
C PRO A 115 -9.98 -4.04 -3.72
N SER A 116 -9.15 -5.08 -3.84
CA SER A 116 -9.45 -6.28 -4.62
C SER A 116 -8.73 -7.50 -4.06
N ASP A 117 -9.19 -8.68 -4.46
CA ASP A 117 -8.57 -9.97 -4.16
C ASP A 117 -7.11 -10.04 -4.63
N LEU A 118 -6.80 -9.49 -5.81
CA LEU A 118 -5.44 -9.42 -6.34
C LEU A 118 -4.51 -8.56 -5.47
N ILE A 119 -5.00 -7.44 -4.93
CA ILE A 119 -4.22 -6.60 -4.00
C ILE A 119 -4.04 -7.33 -2.67
N ALA A 120 -5.08 -8.01 -2.19
CA ALA A 120 -5.01 -8.78 -0.96
C ALA A 120 -4.01 -9.94 -1.07
N GLU A 121 -3.93 -10.61 -2.22
CA GLU A 121 -2.94 -11.66 -2.48
C GLU A 121 -1.50 -11.13 -2.46
N ASP A 122 -1.23 -10.00 -3.13
CA ASP A 122 0.09 -9.35 -3.09
C ASP A 122 0.50 -9.00 -1.65
N ILE A 123 -0.43 -8.47 -0.85
CA ILE A 123 -0.17 -8.10 0.54
C ILE A 123 -0.03 -9.34 1.43
N PHE A 124 -0.82 -10.38 1.24
CA PHE A 124 -0.69 -11.64 1.96
C PHE A 124 0.70 -12.24 1.76
N ASN A 125 1.13 -12.36 0.49
CA ASN A 125 2.45 -12.87 0.14
C ASN A 125 3.58 -12.01 0.74
N PHE A 126 3.38 -10.69 0.77
CA PHE A 126 4.31 -9.79 1.45
C PHE A 126 4.33 -9.99 2.97
N CYS A 127 3.19 -10.17 3.63
CA CYS A 127 3.13 -10.40 5.09
C CYS A 127 3.81 -11.71 5.52
N GLU A 128 3.85 -12.69 4.62
CA GLU A 128 4.54 -13.97 4.79
C GLU A 128 6.06 -13.89 4.57
N SER A 129 6.56 -12.76 4.04
CA SER A 129 7.97 -12.62 3.71
C SER A 129 8.89 -12.57 4.94
N ASN A 130 10.15 -12.96 4.73
CA ASN A 130 11.18 -12.94 5.77
C ASN A 130 11.43 -11.55 6.36
N ILE A 131 11.30 -10.48 5.56
CA ILE A 131 11.50 -9.11 6.07
C ILE A 131 10.41 -8.70 7.04
N VAL A 132 9.16 -9.13 6.78
CA VAL A 132 8.03 -8.89 7.66
C VAL A 132 8.15 -9.75 8.92
N ALA A 133 8.43 -11.05 8.78
CA ALA A 133 8.58 -11.96 9.92
C ALA A 133 9.63 -11.49 10.95
N ARG A 134 10.72 -10.86 10.49
CA ARG A 134 11.81 -10.37 11.36
C ARG A 134 11.54 -9.02 12.01
N ASN A 135 10.47 -8.32 11.63
CA ASN A 135 10.17 -6.99 12.16
C ASN A 135 8.76 -6.95 12.78
N PRO A 136 8.63 -6.99 14.12
CA PRO A 136 7.33 -7.05 14.79
C PRO A 136 6.37 -5.91 14.41
N LEU A 137 6.89 -4.68 14.27
CA LEU A 137 6.07 -3.51 13.93
C LEU A 137 5.51 -3.61 12.51
N LEU A 138 6.34 -4.00 11.54
CA LEU A 138 5.92 -4.20 10.16
C LEU A 138 4.99 -5.41 10.04
N ARG A 139 5.26 -6.49 10.78
CA ARG A 139 4.40 -7.68 10.87
C ARG A 139 3.00 -7.34 11.31
N GLN A 140 2.88 -6.64 12.44
CA GLN A 140 1.59 -6.20 12.96
C GLN A 140 0.89 -5.31 11.94
N SER A 141 1.58 -4.32 11.39
CA SER A 141 0.98 -3.38 10.45
C SER A 141 0.52 -4.09 9.16
N CYS A 142 1.30 -5.03 8.64
CA CYS A 142 0.98 -5.78 7.43
C CYS A 142 -0.29 -6.62 7.61
N TRP A 143 -0.36 -7.43 8.66
CA TRP A 143 -1.50 -8.31 8.89
C TRP A 143 -2.79 -7.56 9.22
N LEU A 144 -2.71 -6.43 9.93
CA LEU A 144 -3.89 -5.60 10.18
C LEU A 144 -4.38 -4.93 8.90
N THR A 145 -3.47 -4.43 8.05
CA THR A 145 -3.79 -3.88 6.73
C THR A 145 -4.41 -4.92 5.81
N TYR A 146 -3.88 -6.15 5.80
CA TYR A 146 -4.47 -7.25 5.04
C TYR A 146 -5.94 -7.46 5.42
N GLY A 147 -6.25 -7.51 6.73
CA GLY A 147 -7.62 -7.59 7.21
C GLY A 147 -8.49 -6.43 6.69
N SER A 148 -8.03 -5.19 6.83
CA SER A 148 -8.77 -4.01 6.34
C SER A 148 -9.06 -4.06 4.83
N ILE A 149 -8.09 -4.50 4.02
CA ILE A 149 -8.28 -4.62 2.57
C ILE A 149 -9.30 -5.70 2.25
N VAL A 150 -9.24 -6.84 2.94
CA VAL A 150 -10.24 -7.90 2.80
C VAL A 150 -11.64 -7.40 3.13
N SER A 151 -11.81 -6.68 4.23
CA SER A 151 -13.10 -6.08 4.58
C SER A 151 -13.61 -5.13 3.51
N GLY A 152 -12.70 -4.38 2.87
CA GLY A 152 -13.06 -3.46 1.80
C GLY A 152 -13.69 -4.09 0.55
N PHE A 153 -13.44 -5.39 0.25
CA PHE A 153 -14.06 -6.08 -0.90
C PHE A 153 -14.92 -7.30 -0.53
N CYS A 154 -14.79 -7.85 0.69
CA CYS A 154 -15.58 -8.96 1.21
C CYS A 154 -16.62 -8.55 2.27
N GLY A 155 -16.47 -7.36 2.86
CA GLY A 155 -17.36 -6.85 3.90
C GLY A 155 -18.68 -6.32 3.34
N ASN A 156 -19.69 -6.25 4.21
CA ASN A 156 -21.00 -5.69 3.88
C ASN A 156 -20.91 -4.17 3.78
N THR A 157 -20.43 -3.63 2.65
CA THR A 157 -20.39 -2.19 2.43
C THR A 157 -21.82 -1.67 2.16
N GLU A 158 -22.27 -0.67 2.92
CA GLU A 158 -23.62 -0.06 2.81
C GLU A 158 -23.90 0.66 1.47
N ASN A 159 -22.95 0.65 0.53
CA ASN A 159 -23.18 1.13 -0.83
C ASN A 159 -24.05 0.13 -1.61
N LYS A 160 -25.37 0.28 -1.47
CA LYS A 160 -26.41 -0.57 -2.09
C LYS A 160 -26.32 -0.68 -3.64
N MET A 161 -25.58 0.20 -4.33
CA MET A 161 -25.28 0.05 -5.77
C MET A 161 -24.23 -1.03 -6.08
N ALA A 162 -23.53 -1.55 -5.07
CA ALA A 162 -22.47 -2.53 -5.22
C ALA A 162 -22.88 -3.95 -4.83
N LEU A 163 -24.10 -4.22 -4.36
CA LEU A 163 -24.49 -5.56 -3.86
C LEU A 163 -24.38 -6.67 -4.92
N GLU A 164 -24.69 -6.40 -6.19
CA GLU A 164 -24.47 -7.35 -7.30
C GLU A 164 -22.98 -7.49 -7.70
N LEU A 165 -22.15 -6.49 -7.38
CA LEU A 165 -20.71 -6.52 -7.60
C LEU A 165 -20.00 -7.20 -6.43
N THR A 166 -20.44 -7.03 -5.19
CA THR A 166 -19.77 -7.55 -3.99
C THR A 166 -19.92 -9.07 -3.84
N GLU A 167 -21.10 -9.64 -4.13
CA GLU A 167 -21.26 -11.12 -4.17
C GLU A 167 -20.38 -11.76 -5.26
N LYS A 168 -20.19 -11.07 -6.40
CA LYS A 168 -19.26 -11.50 -7.45
C LYS A 168 -17.79 -11.28 -7.07
N MET A 169 -17.48 -10.22 -6.32
CA MET A 169 -16.12 -9.85 -5.93
C MET A 169 -15.58 -10.73 -4.80
N CYS A 170 -16.44 -11.18 -3.87
CA CYS A 170 -16.03 -12.07 -2.79
C CYS A 170 -17.00 -13.24 -2.61
N PRO A 171 -16.90 -14.26 -3.49
CA PRO A 171 -17.72 -15.45 -3.37
C PRO A 171 -17.42 -16.18 -2.06
N ARG A 172 -18.39 -16.96 -1.57
CA ARG A 172 -18.27 -17.72 -0.32
C ARG A 172 -17.01 -18.60 -0.26
N THR A 173 -16.57 -19.15 -1.40
CA THR A 173 -15.33 -19.94 -1.50
C THR A 173 -14.08 -19.11 -1.18
N LEU A 174 -14.03 -17.86 -1.64
CA LEU A 174 -12.93 -16.94 -1.34
C LEU A 174 -12.96 -16.52 0.13
N LYS A 175 -14.15 -16.20 0.66
CA LYS A 175 -14.34 -15.90 2.09
C LYS A 175 -13.81 -17.05 2.97
N GLN A 176 -14.22 -18.28 2.68
CA GLN A 176 -13.78 -19.46 3.41
C GLN A 176 -12.27 -19.67 3.31
N LYS A 177 -11.68 -19.53 2.12
CA LYS A 177 -10.23 -19.62 1.91
C LYS A 177 -9.47 -18.65 2.83
N ILE A 178 -9.92 -17.39 2.91
CA ILE A 178 -9.27 -16.37 3.73
C ILE A 178 -9.40 -16.70 5.23
N VAL A 179 -10.60 -17.09 5.68
CA VAL A 179 -10.83 -17.50 7.07
C VAL A 179 -9.95 -18.69 7.43
N ASP A 180 -9.94 -19.75 6.62
CA ASP A 180 -9.13 -20.94 6.85
C ASP A 180 -7.63 -20.61 6.93
N GLN A 181 -7.15 -19.72 6.07
CA GLN A 181 -5.76 -19.26 6.11
C GLN A 181 -5.44 -18.55 7.43
N LEU A 182 -6.28 -17.62 7.87
CA LEU A 182 -6.06 -16.88 9.11
C LEU A 182 -6.25 -17.73 10.37
N ILE A 183 -7.18 -18.68 10.36
CA ILE A 183 -7.36 -19.66 11.45
C ILE A 183 -6.13 -20.56 11.56
N ARG A 184 -5.60 -21.09 10.45
CA ARG A 184 -4.34 -21.85 10.46
C ARG A 184 -3.19 -21.01 11.03
N LYS A 185 -3.11 -19.73 10.69
CA LYS A 185 -2.10 -18.82 11.26
C LYS A 185 -2.27 -18.62 12.76
N PHE A 186 -3.50 -18.49 13.25
CA PHE A 186 -3.81 -18.45 14.68
C PHE A 186 -3.42 -19.76 15.40
N GLU A 187 -3.76 -20.91 14.83
CA GLU A 187 -3.50 -22.23 15.43
C GLU A 187 -2.01 -22.53 15.53
N THR A 188 -1.25 -22.17 14.48
CA THR A 188 0.21 -22.38 14.39
C THR A 188 1.04 -21.30 15.09
N ALA A 189 0.43 -20.20 15.54
CA ALA A 189 1.14 -19.13 16.21
C ALA A 189 1.69 -19.56 17.57
N GLU A 190 3.01 -19.43 17.75
CA GLU A 190 3.73 -19.85 18.96
C GLU A 190 3.47 -18.93 20.16
N THR A 191 3.23 -17.63 19.91
CA THR A 191 3.11 -16.63 20.98
C THR A 191 1.69 -16.13 21.12
N ARG A 192 1.32 -15.74 22.35
CA ARG A 192 0.04 -15.07 22.62
C ARG A 192 -0.12 -13.79 21.78
N TYR A 193 0.97 -13.06 21.55
CA TYR A 193 0.96 -11.86 20.73
C TYR A 193 0.53 -12.15 19.30
N GLU A 194 1.11 -13.18 18.68
CA GLU A 194 0.76 -13.62 17.32
C GLU A 194 -0.68 -14.15 17.23
N LYS A 195 -1.12 -14.91 18.24
CA LYS A 195 -2.53 -15.33 18.33
C LYS A 195 -3.48 -14.14 18.36
N VAL A 196 -3.18 -13.13 19.19
CA VAL A 196 -3.97 -11.89 19.24
C VAL A 196 -3.91 -11.13 17.92
N LEU A 197 -2.77 -11.11 17.23
CA LEU A 197 -2.64 -10.48 15.92
C LEU A 197 -3.60 -11.12 14.91
N PHE A 198 -3.60 -12.45 14.78
CA PHE A 198 -4.45 -13.13 13.79
C PHE A 198 -5.95 -13.03 14.12
N VAL A 199 -6.31 -13.03 15.41
CA VAL A 199 -7.69 -12.72 15.82
C VAL A 199 -8.08 -11.30 15.40
N LYS A 200 -7.21 -10.30 15.65
CA LYS A 200 -7.46 -8.92 15.21
C LYS A 200 -7.54 -8.80 13.70
N THR A 201 -6.72 -9.53 12.95
CA THR A 201 -6.78 -9.56 11.49
C THR A 201 -8.09 -10.13 10.99
N LEU A 202 -8.58 -11.23 11.58
CA LEU A 202 -9.91 -11.78 11.30
C LEU A 202 -11.01 -10.77 11.60
N SER A 203 -10.95 -10.11 12.77
CA SER A 203 -11.92 -9.07 13.13
C SER A 203 -11.90 -7.90 12.15
N ASN A 204 -10.72 -7.44 11.74
CA ASN A 204 -10.57 -6.38 10.73
C ASN A 204 -11.11 -6.81 9.36
N ALA A 205 -11.01 -8.09 9.00
CA ALA A 205 -11.53 -8.63 7.74
C ALA A 205 -13.05 -8.66 7.68
N ALA A 206 -13.74 -8.64 8.82
CA ALA A 206 -15.20 -8.52 8.94
C ALA A 206 -15.97 -9.51 8.02
N ILE A 207 -15.46 -10.74 7.89
CA ILE A 207 -16.06 -11.77 7.04
C ILE A 207 -17.22 -12.44 7.81
N ASP A 208 -18.39 -12.48 7.20
CA ASP A 208 -19.62 -13.05 7.76
C ASP A 208 -19.59 -14.56 8.03
N VAL A 209 -18.73 -15.32 7.34
CA VAL A 209 -18.53 -16.78 7.60
C VAL A 209 -17.55 -17.09 8.72
N SER A 210 -17.03 -16.08 9.43
CA SER A 210 -16.09 -16.28 10.54
C SER A 210 -16.76 -16.53 11.91
N VAL A 211 -18.06 -16.82 11.94
CA VAL A 211 -18.87 -17.11 13.15
C VAL A 211 -19.50 -18.49 13.04
#